data_AF-V9KSB5-F1
#
_entry.id   AF-V9KSB5-F1
#
_cell.length_a   1.000
_cell.length_b   1.000
_cell.length_c   1.000
_cell.angle_alpha   90.00
_cell.angle_beta   90.00
_cell.angle_gamma   90.00
#
_symmetry.space_group_name_H-M   'P 1'
#
loop_
_entity.id
_entity.type
_entity.pdbx_description
1 polymer ?
#
loop_
_entity_poly.entity_id
_entity_poly.type
_entity_poly.pdbx_seq_one_letter_code
_entity_poly.pdbx_strand_id
1 'polypeptide(L)'
;VRDFAGDADRMSFAQRVHNVLGLVMESVVCHVTYSRFDELAARFLQKEVTVKELLSRGAIWLLRFDFVFEYPRPLMPNMILVGGMNCKDRKPLPEELEEFMNSSGEYGAVIFSLGSMVSDVPIETADQIAEALGQIPQKVLWRHTGVKPSTLAPNTKLMKWMPQNDLLRHPKTRAFISHGGMHGIYEAICAGVPMVLVPLFADQLENVLRIKNQNAGVLIDLKNMSSRDLVEALNTVINDTRYKENMMRLSSLHKDQPVKPLDLSVHWVEFVMKHKGAEHLRPAAHELNWIQYNCLDVIGFLLAIVLVSFYLMIKCCTVCYRCLGRTKKQEKKKSD
;
A
#
# COMPACT_ATOMS: atom_id res chain seq x y z
N VAL A 1 -4.07 -11.58 0.53
CA VAL A 1 -3.91 -11.33 -0.92
C VAL A 1 -3.47 -9.88 -1.06
N ARG A 2 -2.40 -9.58 -1.80
CA ARG A 2 -1.98 -8.18 -2.05
C ARG A 2 -3.05 -7.52 -2.91
N ASP A 3 -3.56 -6.38 -2.47
CA ASP A 3 -4.59 -5.61 -3.16
C ASP A 3 -3.94 -4.77 -4.27
N PHE A 4 -4.38 -4.98 -5.51
CA PHE A 4 -3.97 -4.24 -6.70
C PHE A 4 -5.09 -3.40 -7.28
N ALA A 5 -6.33 -3.66 -6.85
CA ALA A 5 -7.52 -3.04 -7.40
C ALA A 5 -8.04 -1.88 -6.52
N GLY A 6 -7.37 -1.58 -5.41
CA GLY A 6 -7.81 -0.60 -4.42
C GLY A 6 -8.95 -1.13 -3.53
N ASP A 7 -9.12 -2.45 -3.48
CA ASP A 7 -10.12 -3.12 -2.66
C ASP A 7 -9.64 -3.32 -1.22
N ALA A 8 -10.58 -3.50 -0.28
CA ALA A 8 -10.22 -3.89 1.08
C ALA A 8 -9.62 -5.31 1.13
N ASP A 9 -9.00 -5.67 2.26
CA ASP A 9 -8.49 -7.03 2.52
C ASP A 9 -9.58 -8.12 2.48
N ARG A 10 -10.85 -7.72 2.62
CA ARG A 10 -12.04 -8.56 2.42
C ARG A 10 -12.66 -8.30 1.05
N MET A 11 -12.52 -9.29 0.17
CA MET A 11 -12.98 -9.21 -1.23
C MET A 11 -14.08 -10.23 -1.54
N SER A 12 -15.07 -9.79 -2.33
CA SER A 12 -16.01 -10.66 -3.03
C SER A 12 -15.31 -11.55 -4.06
N PHE A 13 -16.01 -12.52 -4.62
CA PHE A 13 -15.44 -13.36 -5.69
C PHE A 13 -15.02 -12.53 -6.92
N ALA A 14 -15.86 -11.58 -7.36
CA ALA A 14 -15.55 -10.71 -8.49
C ALA A 14 -14.30 -9.85 -8.24
N GLN A 15 -14.18 -9.27 -7.04
CA GLN A 15 -12.99 -8.51 -6.63
C GLN A 15 -11.74 -9.40 -6.61
N ARG A 16 -11.84 -10.64 -6.10
CA ARG A 16 -10.72 -11.60 -6.14
C ARG A 16 -10.30 -11.92 -7.58
N VAL A 17 -11.25 -12.12 -8.50
CA VAL A 17 -10.93 -12.36 -9.92
C VAL A 17 -10.21 -11.15 -10.52
N HIS A 18 -10.74 -9.94 -10.30
CA HIS A 18 -10.10 -8.72 -10.77
C HIS A 18 -8.69 -8.56 -10.21
N ASN A 19 -8.50 -8.82 -8.91
CA ASN A 19 -7.21 -8.74 -8.26
C ASN A 19 -6.20 -9.77 -8.80
N VAL A 20 -6.65 -10.99 -9.12
CA VAL A 20 -5.79 -12.00 -9.77
C VAL A 20 -5.39 -11.57 -11.18
N LEU A 21 -6.29 -10.94 -11.95
CA LEU A 21 -5.95 -10.38 -13.26
C LEU A 21 -4.92 -9.24 -13.12
N GLY A 22 -5.08 -8.38 -12.12
CA GLY A 22 -4.12 -7.33 -11.78
C GLY A 22 -2.72 -7.88 -11.45
N LEU A 23 -2.66 -8.95 -10.64
CA LEU A 23 -1.41 -9.67 -10.32
C LEU A 23 -0.69 -10.21 -11.56
N VAL A 24 -1.45 -10.84 -12.48
CA VAL A 24 -0.88 -11.35 -13.74
C VAL A 24 -0.36 -10.20 -14.59
N MET A 25 -1.12 -9.11 -14.68
CA MET A 25 -0.71 -7.92 -15.42
C MET A 25 0.55 -7.28 -14.83
N GLU A 26 0.64 -7.12 -13.50
CA GLU A 26 1.84 -6.61 -12.81
C GLU A 26 3.05 -7.48 -13.15
N SER A 27 2.93 -8.81 -13.09
CA SER A 27 4.05 -9.70 -13.42
C SER A 27 4.54 -9.52 -14.85
N VAL A 28 3.63 -9.32 -15.82
CA VAL A 28 3.99 -9.06 -17.22
C VAL A 28 4.67 -7.70 -17.36
N VAL A 29 4.09 -6.66 -16.76
CA VAL A 29 4.65 -5.29 -16.79
C VAL A 29 6.03 -5.25 -16.15
N CYS A 30 6.20 -5.85 -14.97
CA CYS A 30 7.49 -5.95 -14.30
C CYS A 30 8.51 -6.70 -15.17
N HIS A 31 8.13 -7.81 -15.80
CA HIS A 31 9.05 -8.53 -16.68
C HIS A 31 9.49 -7.67 -17.87
N VAL A 32 8.55 -7.01 -18.55
CA VAL A 32 8.85 -6.13 -19.70
C VAL A 32 9.68 -4.93 -19.28
N THR A 33 9.39 -4.31 -18.14
CA THR A 33 10.13 -3.14 -17.66
C THR A 33 11.53 -3.52 -17.18
N TYR A 34 11.69 -4.58 -16.39
CA TYR A 34 12.98 -4.98 -15.84
C TYR A 34 13.91 -5.61 -16.89
N SER A 35 13.39 -6.37 -17.85
CA SER A 35 14.21 -6.99 -18.89
C SER A 35 14.96 -5.98 -19.76
N ARG A 36 14.43 -4.76 -19.91
CA ARG A 36 15.13 -3.64 -20.58
C ARG A 36 16.44 -3.24 -19.90
N PHE A 37 16.63 -3.62 -18.64
CA PHE A 37 17.83 -3.33 -17.86
C PHE A 37 18.74 -4.54 -17.68
N ASP A 38 18.39 -5.72 -18.23
CA ASP A 38 19.21 -6.93 -18.09
C ASP A 38 20.58 -6.76 -18.75
N GLU A 39 20.65 -6.18 -19.95
CA GLU A 39 21.92 -5.89 -20.64
C GLU A 39 22.80 -4.92 -19.82
N LEU A 40 22.18 -3.89 -19.24
CA LEU A 40 22.88 -2.93 -18.39
C LEU A 40 23.44 -3.62 -17.14
N ALA A 41 22.64 -4.46 -16.49
CA ALA A 41 23.05 -5.21 -15.31
C ALA A 41 24.21 -6.16 -15.63
N ALA A 42 24.11 -6.90 -16.74
CA ALA A 42 25.15 -7.82 -17.17
C ALA A 42 26.46 -7.12 -17.50
N ARG A 43 26.39 -5.98 -18.20
CA ARG A 43 27.56 -5.16 -18.54
C ARG A 43 28.23 -4.55 -17.29
N PHE A 44 27.43 -4.03 -16.36
CA PHE A 44 27.95 -3.39 -15.15
C PHE A 44 28.60 -4.39 -14.19
N LEU A 45 27.96 -5.56 -13.99
CA LEU A 45 28.44 -6.61 -13.11
C LEU A 45 29.44 -7.57 -13.77
N GLN A 46 29.68 -7.40 -15.08
CA GLN A 46 30.54 -8.26 -15.90
C GLN A 46 30.19 -9.75 -15.78
N LYS A 47 28.89 -10.05 -15.71
CA LYS A 47 28.35 -11.40 -15.51
C LYS A 47 26.97 -11.49 -16.14
N GLU A 48 26.68 -12.58 -16.84
CA GLU A 48 25.31 -12.85 -17.31
C GLU A 48 24.36 -12.97 -16.11
N VAL A 49 23.44 -12.01 -16.01
CA VAL A 49 22.45 -11.95 -14.95
C VAL A 49 21.25 -11.13 -15.41
N THR A 50 20.06 -11.51 -14.95
CA THR A 50 18.85 -10.69 -15.14
C THR A 50 18.57 -9.86 -13.90
N VAL A 51 17.91 -8.71 -14.05
CA VAL A 51 17.45 -7.89 -12.93
C VAL A 51 16.52 -8.71 -12.02
N LYS A 52 15.68 -9.57 -12.59
CA LYS A 52 14.83 -10.48 -11.82
C LYS A 52 15.65 -11.43 -10.94
N GLU A 53 16.75 -11.98 -11.46
CA GLU A 53 17.67 -12.85 -10.70
C GLU A 53 18.43 -12.07 -9.61
N LEU A 54 18.83 -10.84 -9.88
CA LEU A 54 19.45 -9.97 -8.86
C LEU A 54 18.49 -9.72 -7.70
N LEU A 55 17.25 -9.34 -8.01
CA LEU A 55 16.20 -9.12 -7.03
C LEU A 55 15.92 -10.41 -6.23
N SER A 56 15.81 -11.57 -6.88
CA SER A 56 15.53 -12.85 -6.20
C SER A 56 16.65 -13.34 -5.27
N ARG A 57 17.83 -12.72 -5.31
CA ARG A 57 18.98 -13.00 -4.43
C ARG A 57 19.13 -12.03 -3.26
N GLY A 58 18.18 -11.12 -3.06
CA GLY A 58 18.18 -10.23 -1.89
C GLY A 58 18.18 -11.00 -0.57
N ALA A 59 19.21 -10.77 0.25
CA ALA A 59 19.34 -11.40 1.57
C ALA A 59 18.25 -10.92 2.55
N ILE A 60 17.97 -9.62 2.55
CA ILE A 60 16.92 -8.95 3.32
C ILE A 60 16.20 -7.94 2.42
N TRP A 61 14.89 -7.84 2.59
CA TRP A 61 14.02 -6.86 1.95
C TRP A 61 13.53 -5.86 2.99
N LEU A 62 14.03 -4.63 2.91
CA LEU A 62 13.52 -3.51 3.70
C LEU A 62 12.28 -2.94 3.02
N LEU A 63 11.11 -3.31 3.52
CA LEU A 63 9.82 -2.91 2.99
C LEU A 63 9.38 -1.60 3.66
N ARG A 64 9.20 -0.54 2.87
CA ARG A 64 8.93 0.83 3.35
C ARG A 64 7.50 1.05 3.86
N PHE A 65 6.87 0.02 4.41
CA PHE A 65 5.53 0.10 4.97
C PHE A 65 5.39 -0.69 6.27
N ASP A 66 4.28 -0.48 6.99
CA ASP A 66 3.86 -1.23 8.18
C ASP A 66 2.36 -1.56 8.12
N PHE A 67 1.86 -2.32 9.09
CA PHE A 67 0.45 -2.73 9.16
C PHE A 67 -0.52 -1.73 9.80
N VAL A 68 -0.04 -0.54 10.18
CA VAL A 68 -0.93 0.58 10.51
C VAL A 68 -1.44 1.22 9.22
N PHE A 69 -0.58 1.30 8.20
CA PHE A 69 -0.98 1.78 6.88
C PHE A 69 -1.47 0.67 5.94
N GLU A 70 -0.78 -0.47 5.89
CA GLU A 70 -1.10 -1.61 5.03
C GLU A 70 -2.03 -2.62 5.68
N TYR A 71 -2.64 -3.47 4.85
CA TYR A 71 -3.39 -4.62 5.34
C TYR A 71 -2.47 -5.76 5.81
N PRO A 72 -2.81 -6.45 6.91
CA PRO A 72 -2.02 -7.55 7.45
C PRO A 72 -1.91 -8.71 6.46
N ARG A 73 -0.71 -9.29 6.35
CA ARG A 73 -0.43 -10.45 5.48
C ARG A 73 0.76 -11.26 5.99
N PRO A 74 0.84 -12.56 5.67
CA PRO A 74 2.04 -13.34 5.94
C PRO A 74 3.27 -12.71 5.28
N LEU A 75 4.38 -12.66 6.02
CA LEU A 75 5.67 -12.17 5.54
C LEU A 75 6.71 -13.28 5.67
N MET A 76 7.68 -13.26 4.76
CA MET A 76 8.84 -14.13 4.84
C MET A 76 9.82 -13.59 5.90
N PRO A 77 10.62 -14.45 6.56
CA PRO A 77 11.55 -14.02 7.61
C PRO A 77 12.56 -12.95 7.16
N ASN A 78 12.89 -12.93 5.87
CA ASN A 78 13.79 -11.94 5.27
C ASN A 78 13.10 -10.63 4.83
N MET A 79 11.81 -10.45 5.11
CA MET A 79 11.06 -9.24 4.79
C MET A 79 10.83 -8.40 6.04
N ILE A 80 11.51 -7.28 6.15
CA ILE A 80 11.51 -6.41 7.33
C ILE A 80 10.71 -5.14 7.02
N LEU A 81 9.68 -4.90 7.82
CA LEU A 81 8.85 -3.71 7.72
C LEU A 81 9.57 -2.51 8.35
N VAL A 82 9.75 -1.46 7.57
CA VAL A 82 10.41 -0.20 7.93
C VAL A 82 9.59 1.00 7.46
N GLY A 83 8.26 0.89 7.59
CA GLY A 83 7.33 2.01 7.36
C GLY A 83 7.63 3.20 8.26
N GLY A 84 7.49 4.43 7.75
CA GLY A 84 7.66 5.64 8.55
C GLY A 84 9.10 6.05 8.88
N MET A 85 10.12 5.57 8.16
CA MET A 85 11.51 6.06 8.31
C MET A 85 11.65 7.59 8.14
N ASN A 86 10.71 8.22 7.44
CA ASN A 86 10.66 9.66 7.22
C ASN A 86 9.96 10.42 8.37
N CYS A 87 9.51 9.74 9.42
CA CYS A 87 8.90 10.35 10.59
C CYS A 87 9.93 10.99 11.51
N LYS A 88 10.50 12.12 11.06
CA LYS A 88 11.50 12.87 11.82
C LYS A 88 10.85 13.79 12.84
N ASP A 89 11.54 14.03 13.95
CA ASP A 89 11.14 15.05 14.91
C ASP A 89 11.07 16.42 14.24
N ARG A 90 10.13 17.26 14.70
CA ARG A 90 9.96 18.62 14.19
C ARG A 90 11.22 19.42 14.48
N LYS A 91 11.80 20.02 13.45
CA LYS A 91 12.79 21.08 13.58
C LYS A 91 12.11 22.46 13.67
N PRO A 92 12.75 23.46 14.30
CA PRO A 92 12.26 24.84 14.26
C PRO A 92 12.04 25.30 12.82
N LEU A 93 10.91 25.96 12.55
CA LEU A 93 10.66 26.58 11.26
C LEU A 93 11.46 27.89 11.17
N PRO A 94 11.81 28.34 9.94
CA PRO A 94 12.21 29.72 9.71
C PRO A 94 11.20 30.70 10.31
N GLU A 95 11.67 31.81 10.88
CA GLU A 95 10.85 32.80 11.60
C GLU A 95 9.62 33.24 10.80
N GLU A 96 9.80 33.58 9.52
CA GLU A 96 8.71 33.98 8.62
C GLU A 96 7.60 32.90 8.48
N LEU A 97 7.97 31.61 8.49
CA LEU A 97 6.98 30.53 8.43
C LEU A 97 6.32 30.28 9.78
N GLU A 98 7.07 30.38 10.88
CA GLU A 98 6.52 30.26 12.23
C GLU A 98 5.51 31.39 12.49
N GLU A 99 5.83 32.63 12.11
CA GLU A 99 4.92 33.78 12.18
C GLU A 99 3.67 33.58 11.31
N PHE A 100 3.84 33.14 10.06
CA PHE A 100 2.70 32.86 9.18
C PHE A 100 1.78 31.80 9.78
N MET A 101 2.34 30.70 10.30
CA MET A 101 1.59 29.64 10.95
C MET A 101 0.87 30.13 12.21
N ASN A 102 1.52 30.97 13.03
CA ASN A 102 0.91 31.49 14.25
C ASN A 102 -0.14 32.57 13.99
N SER A 103 -0.01 33.34 12.90
CA SER A 103 -1.01 34.32 12.45
C SER A 103 -2.37 33.71 12.11
N SER A 104 -2.45 32.39 11.99
CA SER A 104 -3.69 31.67 11.69
C SER A 104 -4.71 31.64 12.83
N GLY A 105 -4.34 32.15 14.01
CA GLY A 105 -5.25 32.21 15.16
C GLY A 105 -5.79 30.84 15.57
N GLU A 106 -7.07 30.79 15.92
CA GLU A 106 -7.77 29.57 16.34
C GLU A 106 -8.09 28.61 15.18
N TYR A 107 -8.33 29.18 13.99
CA TYR A 107 -8.66 28.43 12.78
C TYR A 107 -7.56 27.47 12.36
N GLY A 108 -6.30 27.84 12.57
CA GLY A 108 -5.15 27.00 12.20
C GLY A 108 -4.80 27.08 10.71
N ALA A 109 -3.96 26.15 10.27
CA ALA A 109 -3.38 26.14 8.94
C ALA A 109 -3.62 24.82 8.18
N VAL A 110 -3.72 24.93 6.86
CA VAL A 110 -3.77 23.80 5.93
C VAL A 110 -2.45 23.76 5.15
N ILE A 111 -1.87 22.57 5.06
CA ILE A 111 -0.69 22.33 4.22
C ILE A 111 -1.18 21.70 2.92
N PHE A 112 -0.66 22.13 1.78
CA PHE A 112 -1.02 21.58 0.47
C PHE A 112 0.21 21.27 -0.38
N SER A 113 0.37 20.00 -0.77
CA SER A 113 1.46 19.54 -1.63
C SER A 113 1.05 18.34 -2.50
N LEU A 114 1.32 18.45 -3.80
CA LEU A 114 1.12 17.36 -4.78
C LEU A 114 2.38 16.49 -4.99
N GLY A 115 3.35 16.58 -4.08
CA GLY A 115 4.57 15.76 -4.12
C GLY A 115 5.61 16.25 -5.11
N SER A 116 6.84 15.74 -5.04
CA SER A 116 8.00 16.30 -5.74
C SER A 116 7.89 16.31 -7.27
N MET A 117 7.15 15.35 -7.84
CA MET A 117 7.01 15.16 -9.29
C MET A 117 5.98 16.08 -9.94
N VAL A 118 5.05 16.63 -9.16
CA VAL A 118 4.03 17.57 -9.63
C VAL A 118 4.19 18.87 -8.86
N SER A 119 4.87 19.81 -9.49
CA SER A 119 5.19 21.11 -8.91
C SER A 119 4.11 22.16 -9.19
N ASP A 120 3.23 21.89 -10.15
CA ASP A 120 2.20 22.79 -10.64
C ASP A 120 1.07 22.01 -11.33
N VAL A 121 -0.03 22.70 -11.58
CA VAL A 121 -1.23 22.20 -12.27
C VAL A 121 -1.65 23.23 -13.34
N PRO A 122 -2.45 22.83 -14.35
CA PRO A 122 -3.01 23.77 -15.32
C PRO A 122 -3.66 24.98 -14.65
N ILE A 123 -3.58 26.15 -15.27
CA ILE A 123 -3.97 27.43 -14.64
C ILE A 123 -5.45 27.44 -14.25
N GLU A 124 -6.32 26.81 -15.03
CA GLU A 124 -7.75 26.70 -14.75
C GLU A 124 -8.00 25.88 -13.47
N THR A 125 -7.30 24.76 -13.32
CA THR A 125 -7.34 23.95 -12.10
C THR A 125 -6.73 24.71 -10.92
N ALA A 126 -5.65 25.47 -11.16
CA ALA A 126 -5.01 26.26 -10.12
C ALA A 126 -5.92 27.38 -9.61
N ASP A 127 -6.67 28.04 -10.50
CA ASP A 127 -7.67 29.07 -10.17
C ASP A 127 -8.84 28.48 -9.38
N GLN A 128 -9.34 27.31 -9.75
CA GLN A 128 -10.39 26.61 -8.99
C GLN A 128 -9.93 26.22 -7.58
N ILE A 129 -8.70 25.71 -7.44
CA ILE A 129 -8.14 25.40 -6.13
C ILE A 129 -7.94 26.67 -5.32
N ALA A 130 -7.33 27.71 -5.89
CA ALA A 130 -7.10 28.97 -5.20
C ALA A 130 -8.41 29.63 -4.72
N GLU A 131 -9.46 29.57 -5.52
CA GLU A 131 -10.80 30.04 -5.15
C GLU A 131 -11.35 29.27 -3.94
N ALA A 132 -11.23 27.93 -3.93
CA ALA A 132 -11.65 27.10 -2.81
C ALA A 132 -10.86 27.42 -1.53
N LEU A 133 -9.53 27.53 -1.65
CA LEU A 133 -8.65 27.86 -0.52
C LEU A 133 -8.94 29.26 0.05
N GLY A 134 -9.41 30.20 -0.77
CA GLY A 134 -9.82 31.53 -0.33
C GLY A 134 -11.13 31.56 0.47
N GLN A 135 -11.96 30.51 0.38
CA GLN A 135 -13.25 30.43 1.07
C GLN A 135 -13.15 29.86 2.49
N ILE A 136 -12.01 29.28 2.86
CA ILE A 136 -11.79 28.71 4.19
C ILE A 136 -11.07 29.73 5.11
N PRO A 137 -11.37 29.74 6.42
CA PRO A 137 -10.78 30.71 7.34
C PRO A 137 -9.32 30.39 7.72
N GLN A 138 -8.82 29.19 7.41
CA GLN A 138 -7.45 28.79 7.69
C GLN A 138 -6.44 29.55 6.83
N LYS A 139 -5.23 29.70 7.36
CA LYS A 139 -4.07 30.02 6.53
C LYS A 139 -3.67 28.79 5.71
N VAL A 140 -3.17 29.00 4.50
CA VAL A 140 -2.78 27.88 3.63
C VAL A 140 -1.34 28.07 3.15
N LEU A 141 -0.53 27.02 3.31
CA LEU A 141 0.78 26.92 2.65
C LEU A 141 0.66 25.93 1.51
N TRP A 142 0.79 26.41 0.28
CA TRP A 142 0.64 25.61 -0.92
C TRP A 142 1.95 25.54 -1.69
N ARG A 143 2.50 24.33 -1.84
CA ARG A 143 3.62 24.09 -2.75
C ARG A 143 3.14 24.13 -4.20
N HIS A 144 3.48 25.21 -4.90
CA HIS A 144 3.16 25.46 -6.31
C HIS A 144 4.25 26.33 -6.94
N THR A 145 4.80 25.90 -8.06
CA THR A 145 5.83 26.65 -8.83
C THR A 145 5.34 27.14 -10.18
N GLY A 146 4.09 26.86 -10.53
CA GLY A 146 3.48 27.28 -11.80
C GLY A 146 3.10 28.74 -11.80
N VAL A 147 2.30 29.13 -12.81
CA VAL A 147 1.71 30.46 -12.88
C VAL A 147 0.86 30.71 -11.63
N LYS A 148 1.00 31.90 -11.04
CA LYS A 148 0.22 32.30 -9.87
C LYS A 148 -1.26 32.39 -10.26
N PRO A 149 -2.17 31.69 -9.55
CA PRO A 149 -3.61 31.78 -9.80
C PRO A 149 -4.13 33.21 -9.66
N SER A 150 -5.03 33.61 -10.54
CA SER A 150 -5.69 34.92 -10.54
C SER A 150 -6.64 35.10 -9.34
N THR A 151 -7.20 33.98 -8.85
CA THR A 151 -8.14 33.91 -7.71
C THR A 151 -7.45 33.71 -6.35
N LEU A 152 -6.11 33.82 -6.28
CA LEU A 152 -5.36 33.57 -5.05
C LEU A 152 -5.70 34.59 -3.94
N ALA A 153 -6.31 34.10 -2.87
CA ALA A 153 -6.68 34.91 -1.72
C ALA A 153 -5.51 35.17 -0.74
N PRO A 154 -5.55 36.25 0.08
CA PRO A 154 -4.48 36.62 1.02
C PRO A 154 -4.20 35.63 2.16
N ASN A 155 -5.09 34.67 2.41
CA ASN A 155 -4.87 33.61 3.39
C ASN A 155 -3.93 32.51 2.88
N THR A 156 -3.67 32.46 1.57
CA THR A 156 -2.86 31.42 0.93
C THR A 156 -1.50 31.95 0.51
N LYS A 157 -0.44 31.28 0.94
CA LYS A 157 0.95 31.58 0.57
C LYS A 157 1.50 30.45 -0.31
N LEU A 158 1.93 30.81 -1.51
CA LEU A 158 2.58 29.89 -2.44
C LEU A 158 4.05 29.71 -2.07
N MET A 159 4.53 28.46 -2.18
CA MET A 159 5.91 28.10 -1.89
C MET A 159 6.50 27.24 -3.01
N LYS A 160 7.77 27.45 -3.34
CA LYS A 160 8.49 26.55 -4.26
C LYS A 160 8.85 25.22 -3.59
N TRP A 161 9.19 25.29 -2.31
CA TRP A 161 9.53 24.16 -1.47
C TRP A 161 9.10 24.43 -0.02
N MET A 162 8.76 23.37 0.71
CA MET A 162 8.28 23.50 2.08
C MET A 162 8.93 22.46 3.01
N PRO A 163 9.25 22.82 4.27
CA PRO A 163 9.65 21.85 5.29
C PRO A 163 8.42 21.06 5.75
N GLN A 164 7.88 20.21 4.86
CA GLN A 164 6.57 19.54 5.01
C GLN A 164 6.45 18.77 6.33
N ASN A 165 7.47 17.98 6.69
CA ASN A 165 7.51 17.22 7.95
C ASN A 165 7.31 18.11 9.19
N ASP A 166 7.95 19.28 9.20
CA ASP A 166 7.95 20.22 10.32
C ASP A 166 6.64 21.02 10.36
N LEU A 167 6.13 21.43 9.20
CA LEU A 167 4.84 22.08 9.05
C LEU A 167 3.69 21.17 9.49
N LEU A 168 3.69 19.89 9.09
CA LEU A 168 2.66 18.94 9.50
C LEU A 168 2.64 18.74 11.01
N ARG A 169 3.81 18.79 11.67
CA ARG A 169 3.93 18.69 13.13
C ARG A 169 3.74 20.02 13.88
N HIS A 170 3.42 21.09 13.17
CA HIS A 170 3.14 22.37 13.81
C HIS A 170 1.77 22.31 14.53
N PRO A 171 1.62 22.82 15.77
CA PRO A 171 0.35 22.76 16.53
C PRO A 171 -0.84 23.43 15.84
N LYS A 172 -0.57 24.38 14.93
CA LYS A 172 -1.59 25.07 14.14
C LYS A 172 -2.10 24.26 12.95
N THR A 173 -1.43 23.18 12.55
CA THR A 173 -1.85 22.40 11.38
C THR A 173 -3.13 21.63 11.67
N ARG A 174 -4.12 21.78 10.77
CA ARG A 174 -5.45 21.15 10.89
C ARG A 174 -5.69 20.08 9.86
N ALA A 175 -5.23 20.29 8.63
CA ALA A 175 -5.40 19.33 7.55
C ALA A 175 -4.23 19.36 6.57
N PHE A 176 -4.06 18.27 5.84
CA PHE A 176 -3.09 18.13 4.77
C PHE A 176 -3.78 17.75 3.46
N ILE A 177 -3.70 18.61 2.45
CA ILE A 177 -4.09 18.27 1.09
C ILE A 177 -2.88 17.60 0.41
N SER A 178 -3.06 16.36 -0.02
CA SER A 178 -1.97 15.53 -0.53
C SER A 178 -2.36 14.72 -1.74
N HIS A 179 -1.42 14.55 -2.68
CA HIS A 179 -1.56 13.58 -3.77
C HIS A 179 -1.58 12.11 -3.32
N GLY A 180 -1.33 11.78 -2.05
CA GLY A 180 -1.34 10.39 -1.57
C GLY A 180 -0.07 9.59 -1.83
N GLY A 181 1.06 10.26 -2.11
CA GLY A 181 2.36 9.61 -2.10
C GLY A 181 2.72 9.09 -0.70
N MET A 182 3.29 7.88 -0.65
CA MET A 182 3.55 7.14 0.60
C MET A 182 4.34 7.94 1.65
N HIS A 183 5.36 8.73 1.26
CA HIS A 183 6.10 9.56 2.22
C HIS A 183 5.22 10.62 2.88
N GLY A 184 4.41 11.34 2.11
CA GLY A 184 3.51 12.36 2.64
C GLY A 184 2.44 11.76 3.57
N ILE A 185 1.97 10.56 3.25
CA ILE A 185 1.05 9.81 4.13
C ILE A 185 1.71 9.48 5.47
N TYR A 186 2.93 8.91 5.48
CA TYR A 186 3.62 8.62 6.73
C TYR A 186 3.89 9.88 7.56
N GLU A 187 4.27 10.99 6.93
CA GLU A 187 4.42 12.27 7.63
C GLU A 187 3.11 12.73 8.27
N ALA A 188 1.97 12.57 7.58
CA ALA A 188 0.65 12.91 8.10
C ALA A 188 0.21 11.99 9.25
N ILE A 189 0.40 10.66 9.11
CA ILE A 189 0.16 9.68 10.17
C ILE A 189 1.00 10.03 11.40
N CYS A 190 2.30 10.27 11.22
CA CYS A 190 3.19 10.63 12.31
C CYS A 190 2.88 12.00 12.93
N ALA A 191 2.31 12.94 12.18
CA ALA A 191 1.83 14.20 12.72
C ALA A 191 0.42 14.10 13.34
N GLY A 192 -0.31 13.02 13.07
CA GLY A 192 -1.71 12.89 13.47
C GLY A 192 -2.62 13.87 12.71
N VAL A 193 -2.28 14.25 11.48
CA VAL A 193 -2.99 15.28 10.70
C VAL A 193 -3.92 14.63 9.67
N PRO A 194 -5.25 14.84 9.72
CA PRO A 194 -6.18 14.27 8.75
C PRO A 194 -5.98 14.89 7.36
N MET A 195 -6.43 14.16 6.33
CA MET A 195 -6.04 14.46 4.95
C MET A 195 -7.20 14.67 3.99
N VAL A 196 -7.03 15.60 3.06
CA VAL A 196 -7.76 15.61 1.78
C VAL A 196 -6.83 15.02 0.72
N LEU A 197 -7.31 14.01 0.01
CA LEU A 197 -6.51 13.13 -0.83
C LEU A 197 -6.87 13.34 -2.30
N VAL A 198 -5.86 13.63 -3.12
CA VAL A 198 -6.02 14.08 -4.50
C VAL A 198 -5.09 13.27 -5.41
N PRO A 199 -5.34 11.96 -5.62
CA PRO A 199 -4.44 11.09 -6.36
C PRO A 199 -4.32 11.52 -7.82
N LEU A 200 -3.11 11.43 -8.37
CA LEU A 200 -2.80 11.85 -9.72
C LEU A 200 -2.42 10.67 -10.63
N PHE A 201 -1.56 9.76 -10.15
CA PHE A 201 -1.06 8.62 -10.94
C PHE A 201 -0.38 7.54 -10.07
N ALA A 202 -0.01 6.44 -10.71
CA ALA A 202 0.73 5.32 -10.11
C ALA A 202 0.02 4.73 -8.88
N ASP A 203 0.78 4.48 -7.81
CA ASP A 203 0.35 3.87 -6.55
C ASP A 203 -0.53 4.79 -5.68
N GLN A 204 -0.67 6.05 -6.06
CA GLN A 204 -1.35 7.06 -5.24
C GLN A 204 -2.80 6.68 -4.97
N LEU A 205 -3.56 6.23 -5.97
CA LEU A 205 -4.98 5.86 -5.77
C LEU A 205 -5.13 4.74 -4.74
N GLU A 206 -4.26 3.74 -4.78
CA GLU A 206 -4.26 2.62 -3.84
C GLU A 206 -3.95 3.10 -2.41
N ASN A 207 -2.94 3.96 -2.27
CA ASN A 207 -2.55 4.55 -1.00
C ASN A 207 -3.67 5.42 -0.38
N VAL A 208 -4.34 6.25 -1.18
CA VAL A 208 -5.42 7.12 -0.67
C VAL A 208 -6.64 6.32 -0.25
N LEU A 209 -6.96 5.23 -0.95
CA LEU A 209 -8.09 4.36 -0.60
C LEU A 209 -7.85 3.70 0.77
N ARG A 210 -6.60 3.36 1.12
CA ARG A 210 -6.27 2.87 2.47
C ARG A 210 -6.54 3.91 3.55
N ILE A 211 -6.13 5.16 3.36
CA ILE A 211 -6.41 6.24 4.33
C ILE A 211 -7.92 6.52 4.43
N LYS A 212 -8.62 6.50 3.30
CA LYS A 212 -10.08 6.65 3.26
C LYS A 212 -10.79 5.53 4.02
N ASN A 213 -10.41 4.26 3.81
CA ASN A 213 -11.00 3.11 4.48
C ASN A 213 -10.77 3.12 6.00
N GLN A 214 -9.72 3.80 6.45
CA GLN A 214 -9.45 4.04 7.86
C GLN A 214 -10.17 5.29 8.42
N ASN A 215 -11.02 5.94 7.63
CA ASN A 215 -11.73 7.18 7.97
C ASN A 215 -10.79 8.28 8.47
N ALA A 216 -9.60 8.38 7.87
CA ALA A 216 -8.57 9.36 8.23
C ALA A 216 -8.35 10.42 7.12
N GLY A 217 -9.10 10.33 6.02
CA GLY A 217 -9.14 11.36 4.99
C GLY A 217 -10.29 11.23 4.01
N VAL A 218 -10.48 12.27 3.21
CA VAL A 218 -11.51 12.36 2.15
C VAL A 218 -10.81 12.34 0.80
N LEU A 219 -11.31 11.53 -0.13
CA LEU A 219 -10.82 11.43 -1.50
C LEU A 219 -11.56 12.43 -2.40
N ILE A 220 -10.82 13.21 -3.18
CA ILE A 220 -11.33 14.09 -4.23
C ILE A 220 -10.68 13.73 -5.56
N ASP A 221 -11.48 13.74 -6.63
CA ASP A 221 -10.99 13.67 -8.00
C ASP A 221 -10.66 15.07 -8.52
N LEU A 222 -9.37 15.38 -8.67
CA LEU A 222 -8.89 16.68 -9.13
C LEU A 222 -9.49 17.12 -10.48
N LYS A 223 -9.78 16.16 -11.36
CA LYS A 223 -10.23 16.46 -12.72
C LYS A 223 -11.70 16.88 -12.78
N ASN A 224 -12.49 16.39 -11.81
CA ASN A 224 -13.94 16.52 -11.80
C ASN A 224 -14.46 17.34 -10.61
N MET A 225 -13.57 17.88 -9.78
CA MET A 225 -13.96 18.69 -8.62
C MET A 225 -14.28 20.13 -9.01
N SER A 226 -15.26 20.70 -8.31
CA SER A 226 -15.49 22.14 -8.22
C SER A 226 -14.74 22.73 -7.02
N SER A 227 -14.65 24.07 -6.95
CA SER A 227 -14.12 24.75 -5.76
C SER A 227 -14.91 24.42 -4.50
N ARG A 228 -16.24 24.24 -4.63
CA ARG A 228 -17.13 23.84 -3.54
C ARG A 228 -16.79 22.47 -2.97
N ASP A 229 -16.47 21.49 -3.82
CA ASP A 229 -16.15 20.12 -3.37
C ASP A 229 -14.89 20.12 -2.48
N LEU A 230 -13.87 20.92 -2.84
CA LEU A 230 -12.66 21.05 -2.03
C LEU A 230 -12.93 21.76 -0.70
N VAL A 231 -13.77 22.80 -0.68
CA VAL A 231 -14.20 23.47 0.56
C VAL A 231 -14.95 22.50 1.48
N GLU A 232 -15.88 21.72 0.93
CA GLU A 232 -16.67 20.74 1.69
C GLU A 232 -15.78 19.64 2.28
N ALA A 233 -14.85 19.10 1.50
CA ALA A 233 -13.91 18.10 1.97
C ALA A 233 -12.99 18.63 3.08
N LEU A 234 -12.49 19.86 2.94
CA LEU A 234 -11.68 20.52 3.97
C LEU A 234 -12.46 20.74 5.25
N ASN A 235 -13.68 21.28 5.15
CA ASN A 235 -14.57 21.46 6.29
C ASN A 235 -14.90 20.13 6.96
N THR A 236 -15.09 19.07 6.18
CA THR A 236 -15.34 17.72 6.70
C THR A 236 -14.17 17.22 7.53
N VAL A 237 -12.95 17.21 6.98
CA VAL A 237 -11.79 16.65 7.70
C VAL A 237 -11.32 17.52 8.88
N ILE A 238 -11.61 18.83 8.85
CA ILE A 238 -11.25 19.76 9.92
C ILE A 238 -12.27 19.74 11.06
N ASN A 239 -13.57 19.68 10.77
CA ASN A 239 -14.62 19.87 11.77
C ASN A 239 -15.23 18.55 12.28
N ASP A 240 -15.24 17.47 11.49
CA ASP A 240 -15.67 16.16 11.97
C ASP A 240 -14.52 15.49 12.75
N THR A 241 -14.67 15.43 14.07
CA THR A 241 -13.62 14.96 14.98
C THR A 241 -13.18 13.53 14.68
N ARG A 242 -14.04 12.70 14.06
CA ARG A 242 -13.71 11.31 13.72
C ARG A 242 -12.47 11.21 12.86
N TYR A 243 -12.27 12.13 11.90
CA TYR A 243 -11.07 12.11 11.04
C TYR A 243 -9.79 12.36 11.85
N LYS A 244 -9.83 13.35 12.76
CA LYS A 244 -8.71 13.66 13.64
C LYS A 244 -8.46 12.54 14.64
N GLU A 245 -9.51 12.01 15.28
CA GLU A 245 -9.43 10.90 16.23
C GLU A 245 -8.85 9.64 15.58
N ASN A 246 -9.33 9.28 14.39
CA ASN A 246 -8.79 8.15 13.63
C ASN A 246 -7.33 8.39 13.27
N MET A 247 -6.97 9.56 12.75
CA MET A 247 -5.57 9.84 12.41
C MET A 247 -4.66 9.85 13.65
N MET A 248 -5.13 10.33 14.81
CA MET A 248 -4.40 10.26 16.07
C MET A 248 -4.24 8.80 16.55
N ARG A 249 -5.27 7.96 16.39
CA ARG A 249 -5.18 6.52 16.65
C ARG A 249 -4.11 5.87 15.77
N LEU A 250 -4.08 6.18 14.47
CA LEU A 250 -3.04 5.70 13.56
C LEU A 250 -1.66 6.20 13.98
N SER A 251 -1.54 7.47 14.35
CA SER A 251 -0.30 8.04 14.85
C SER A 251 0.23 7.29 16.07
N SER A 252 -0.65 7.01 17.03
CA SER A 252 -0.31 6.29 18.26
C SER A 252 0.18 4.88 17.95
N LEU A 253 -0.57 4.12 17.14
CA LEU A 253 -0.18 2.76 16.75
C LEU A 253 1.12 2.73 15.96
N HIS A 254 1.31 3.68 15.03
CA HIS A 254 2.48 3.73 14.19
C HIS A 254 3.75 4.07 14.98
N LYS A 255 3.64 4.94 15.99
CA LYS A 255 4.78 5.33 16.84
C LYS A 255 5.10 4.31 17.94
N ASP A 256 4.13 3.48 18.32
CA ASP A 256 4.29 2.45 19.33
C ASP A 256 5.01 1.22 18.74
N GLN A 257 6.31 1.40 18.47
CA GLN A 257 7.19 0.38 17.94
C GLN A 257 8.39 0.19 18.87
N PRO A 258 8.85 -1.07 19.07
CA PRO A 258 9.96 -1.35 19.96
C PRO A 258 11.30 -0.79 19.45
N VAL A 259 11.43 -0.61 18.13
CA VAL A 259 12.64 -0.09 17.48
C VAL A 259 12.22 0.90 16.40
N LYS A 260 12.91 2.03 16.29
CA LYS A 260 12.62 3.00 15.23
C LYS A 260 12.92 2.39 13.85
N PRO A 261 12.09 2.63 12.82
CA PRO A 261 12.25 2.05 11.48
C PRO A 261 13.64 2.27 10.85
N LEU A 262 14.25 3.44 11.08
CA LEU A 262 15.58 3.74 10.57
C LEU A 262 16.66 2.91 11.28
N ASP A 263 16.61 2.82 12.61
CA ASP A 263 17.55 2.04 13.41
C ASP A 263 17.42 0.54 13.08
N LEU A 264 16.19 0.06 12.87
CA LEU A 264 15.92 -1.30 12.41
C LEU A 264 16.52 -1.57 11.02
N SER A 265 16.41 -0.60 10.10
CA SER A 265 17.02 -0.69 8.77
C SER A 265 18.54 -0.80 8.87
N VAL A 266 19.18 0.06 9.68
CA VAL A 266 20.63 0.04 9.92
C VAL A 266 21.05 -1.32 10.48
N HIS A 267 20.34 -1.80 11.51
CA HIS A 267 20.62 -3.10 12.12
C HIS A 267 20.66 -4.24 11.09
N TRP A 268 19.65 -4.34 10.22
CA TRP A 268 19.58 -5.43 9.24
C TRP A 268 20.63 -5.32 8.13
N VAL A 269 20.98 -4.09 7.72
CA VAL A 269 22.10 -3.88 6.79
C VAL A 269 23.42 -4.33 7.42
N GLU A 270 23.69 -3.89 8.66
CA GLU A 270 24.88 -4.29 9.41
C GLU A 270 24.93 -5.79 9.67
N PHE A 271 23.78 -6.41 9.98
CA PHE A 271 23.65 -7.85 10.15
C PHE A 271 24.11 -8.61 8.89
N VAL A 272 23.59 -8.25 7.72
CA VAL A 272 23.95 -8.89 6.45
C VAL A 272 25.44 -8.70 6.16
N MET A 273 25.99 -7.52 6.39
CA MET A 273 27.42 -7.25 6.20
C MET A 273 28.30 -8.09 7.15
N LYS A 274 27.95 -8.11 8.44
CA LYS A 274 28.68 -8.83 9.50
C LYS A 274 28.69 -10.34 9.25
N HIS A 275 27.55 -10.89 8.82
CA HIS A 275 27.37 -12.33 8.62
C HIS A 275 27.58 -12.79 7.18
N LYS A 276 27.95 -11.88 6.27
CA LYS A 276 28.18 -12.13 4.84
C LYS A 276 26.96 -12.75 4.13
N GLY A 277 25.76 -12.32 4.53
CA GLY A 277 24.49 -12.84 4.02
C GLY A 277 23.47 -13.15 5.12
N ALA A 278 22.33 -13.71 4.72
CA ALA A 278 21.24 -14.10 5.62
C ALA A 278 20.51 -15.35 5.10
N GLU A 279 21.26 -16.36 4.62
CA GLU A 279 20.69 -17.52 3.92
C GLU A 279 19.66 -18.31 4.77
N HIS A 280 19.87 -18.38 6.09
CA HIS A 280 18.94 -19.02 7.02
C HIS A 280 17.56 -18.32 7.13
N LEU A 281 17.44 -17.07 6.63
CA LEU A 281 16.18 -16.33 6.54
C LEU A 281 15.53 -16.44 5.16
N ARG A 282 16.23 -17.04 4.19
CA ARG A 282 15.73 -17.23 2.83
C ARG A 282 14.72 -18.38 2.82
N PRO A 283 13.48 -18.15 2.35
CA PRO A 283 12.51 -19.23 2.26
C PRO A 283 12.85 -20.16 1.09
N ALA A 284 12.76 -21.48 1.34
CA ALA A 284 12.90 -22.52 0.30
C ALA A 284 11.86 -22.39 -0.83
N ALA A 285 10.78 -21.64 -0.59
CA ALA A 285 9.74 -21.35 -1.58
C ALA A 285 10.28 -20.71 -2.87
N HIS A 286 11.46 -20.07 -2.83
CA HIS A 286 12.11 -19.53 -4.03
C HIS A 286 12.70 -20.60 -4.97
N GLU A 287 12.86 -21.83 -4.48
CA GLU A 287 13.42 -22.95 -5.24
C GLU A 287 12.33 -23.88 -5.79
N LEU A 288 11.08 -23.70 -5.35
CA LEU A 288 9.94 -24.49 -5.77
C LEU A 288 9.41 -24.02 -7.12
N ASN A 289 9.07 -24.97 -8.00
CA ASN A 289 8.29 -24.63 -9.18
C ASN A 289 6.81 -24.35 -8.81
N TRP A 290 6.04 -23.83 -9.76
CA TRP A 290 4.64 -23.43 -9.51
C TRP A 290 3.75 -24.59 -9.03
N ILE A 291 3.99 -25.82 -9.46
CA ILE A 291 3.22 -27.01 -9.07
C ILE A 291 3.50 -27.33 -7.60
N GLN A 292 4.78 -27.40 -7.22
CA GLN A 292 5.22 -27.69 -5.85
C GLN A 292 4.82 -26.58 -4.88
N TYR A 293 4.99 -25.32 -5.28
CA TYR A 293 4.63 -24.16 -4.46
C TYR A 293 3.14 -24.16 -4.08
N ASN A 294 2.28 -24.62 -4.99
CA ASN A 294 0.83 -24.72 -4.75
C ASN A 294 0.40 -26.14 -4.32
N CYS A 295 1.34 -27.04 -4.02
CA CYS A 295 1.11 -28.44 -3.62
C CYS A 295 0.20 -29.23 -4.58
N LEU A 296 0.16 -28.89 -5.86
CA LEU A 296 -0.75 -29.52 -6.82
C LEU A 296 -0.37 -30.98 -7.13
N ASP A 297 0.93 -31.29 -7.04
CA ASP A 297 1.48 -32.64 -7.10
C ASP A 297 0.99 -33.50 -5.92
N VAL A 298 1.08 -32.98 -4.69
CA VAL A 298 0.62 -33.65 -3.47
C VAL A 298 -0.90 -33.84 -3.48
N ILE A 299 -1.65 -32.79 -3.82
CA ILE A 299 -3.12 -32.86 -3.93
C ILE A 299 -3.52 -33.89 -4.98
N GLY A 300 -2.88 -33.87 -6.15
CA GLY A 300 -3.13 -34.84 -7.22
C GLY A 300 -2.85 -36.28 -6.78
N PHE A 301 -1.74 -36.51 -6.08
CA PHE A 301 -1.38 -37.83 -5.53
C PHE A 301 -2.42 -38.34 -4.51
N LEU A 302 -2.83 -37.49 -3.56
CA LEU A 302 -3.83 -37.86 -2.55
C LEU A 302 -5.21 -38.13 -3.17
N LEU A 303 -5.63 -37.34 -4.17
CA LEU A 303 -6.86 -37.59 -4.91
C LEU A 303 -6.82 -38.92 -5.66
N ALA A 304 -5.67 -39.27 -6.26
CA ALA A 304 -5.50 -40.56 -6.92
C ALA A 304 -5.68 -41.73 -5.95
N ILE A 305 -5.10 -41.65 -4.74
CA ILE A 305 -5.29 -42.67 -3.69
C ILE A 305 -6.78 -42.84 -3.33
N VAL A 306 -7.50 -41.73 -3.13
CA VAL A 306 -8.93 -41.76 -2.80
C VAL A 306 -9.75 -42.40 -3.92
N LEU A 307 -9.50 -41.99 -5.17
CA LEU A 307 -10.21 -42.53 -6.34
C LEU A 307 -9.94 -44.02 -6.56
N VAL A 308 -8.68 -44.46 -6.40
CA VAL A 308 -8.32 -45.88 -6.49
C VAL A 308 -8.98 -46.69 -5.38
N SER A 309 -8.94 -46.19 -4.14
CA SER A 309 -9.58 -46.86 -3.00
C SER A 309 -11.09 -46.99 -3.18
N PHE A 310 -11.75 -45.93 -3.65
CA PHE A 310 -13.18 -45.93 -3.97
C PHE A 310 -13.52 -46.89 -5.11
N TYR A 311 -12.71 -46.90 -6.18
CA TYR A 311 -12.85 -47.85 -7.28
C TYR A 311 -12.72 -49.30 -6.82
N LEU A 312 -11.69 -49.61 -6.01
CA LEU A 312 -11.48 -50.94 -5.44
C LEU A 312 -12.66 -51.35 -4.55
N MET A 313 -13.16 -50.45 -3.70
CA MET A 313 -14.35 -50.70 -2.88
C MET A 313 -15.57 -51.02 -3.74
N ILE A 314 -15.86 -50.26 -4.80
CA ILE A 314 -16.95 -50.56 -5.73
C ILE A 314 -16.75 -51.94 -6.36
N LYS A 315 -15.54 -52.26 -6.82
CA LYS A 315 -15.26 -53.59 -7.41
C LYS A 315 -15.46 -54.72 -6.40
N CYS A 316 -14.97 -54.57 -5.17
CA CYS A 316 -15.20 -55.51 -4.09
C CYS A 316 -16.70 -55.69 -3.82
N CYS A 317 -17.47 -54.61 -3.65
CA CYS A 317 -18.91 -54.67 -3.45
C CYS A 317 -19.64 -55.34 -4.62
N THR A 318 -19.24 -55.06 -5.86
CA THR A 318 -19.83 -55.66 -7.06
C THR A 318 -19.52 -57.16 -7.16
N VAL A 319 -18.30 -57.56 -6.80
CA VAL A 319 -17.89 -58.97 -6.72
C VAL A 319 -18.67 -59.68 -5.61
N CYS A 320 -18.74 -59.12 -4.41
CA CYS A 320 -19.52 -59.66 -3.30
C CYS A 320 -21.00 -59.84 -3.68
N TYR A 321 -21.61 -58.83 -4.34
CA TYR A 321 -22.99 -58.92 -4.82
C TYR A 321 -23.18 -60.01 -5.88
N ARG A 322 -22.24 -60.16 -6.83
CA ARG A 322 -22.26 -61.24 -7.83
C ARG A 322 -22.06 -62.61 -7.21
N CYS A 323 -21.21 -62.74 -6.18
CA CYS A 323 -21.02 -63.97 -5.44
C CYS A 323 -22.31 -64.36 -4.69
N LEU A 324 -22.91 -63.45 -3.92
CA LEU A 324 -24.18 -63.67 -3.22
C LEU A 324 -25.35 -63.99 -4.17
N GLY A 325 -25.40 -63.33 -5.34
CA GLY A 325 -26.38 -63.61 -6.38
C GLY A 325 -26.21 -64.99 -7.05
N ARG A 326 -24.98 -65.49 -7.15
CA ARG A 326 -24.69 -66.86 -7.64
C ARG A 326 -25.08 -67.92 -6.61
N THR A 327 -24.83 -67.70 -5.32
CA THR A 327 -25.24 -68.61 -4.24
C THR A 327 -26.76 -68.76 -4.20
N LYS A 328 -27.51 -67.65 -4.26
CA LYS A 328 -28.99 -67.67 -4.33
C LYS A 328 -29.53 -68.39 -5.58
N LYS A 329 -28.84 -68.28 -6.73
CA LYS A 329 -29.20 -69.00 -7.96
C LYS A 329 -28.93 -70.51 -7.86
N GLN A 330 -27.87 -70.91 -7.15
CA GLN A 330 -27.56 -72.32 -6.91
C GLN A 330 -28.49 -72.97 -5.88
N GLU A 331 -28.91 -72.24 -4.85
CA GLU A 331 -29.92 -72.71 -3.89
C GLU A 331 -31.27 -72.92 -4.57
N LYS A 332 -31.76 -71.97 -5.39
CA LYS A 332 -33.00 -72.15 -6.16
C LYS A 332 -32.99 -73.35 -7.11
N LYS A 333 -31.84 -73.67 -7.71
CA LYS A 333 -31.68 -74.82 -8.62
C LYS A 333 -31.62 -76.18 -7.94
N LYS A 334 -31.46 -76.23 -6.61
CA LYS A 334 -31.47 -77.45 -5.80
C LYS A 334 -32.83 -77.72 -5.15
N SER A 335 -33.74 -76.76 -5.20
CA SER A 335 -35.09 -76.82 -4.60
C SER A 335 -36.22 -77.05 -5.61
N ASP A 336 -35.90 -77.17 -6.90
CA ASP A 336 -36.78 -77.63 -7.99
C ASP A 336 -36.39 -79.07 -8.37
#